data_AF-A0AAN6RY64-F1
#
_entry.id   AF-A0AAN6RY64-F1
#
_cell.length_a   1.000
_cell.length_b   1.000
_cell.length_c   1.000
_cell.angle_alpha   90.00
_cell.angle_beta   90.00
_cell.angle_gamma   90.00
#
_symmetry.space_group_name_H-M   'P 1'
#
loop_
_entity.id
_entity.type
_entity.pdbx_description
1 polymer ?
#
loop_
_entity_poly.entity_id
_entity_poly.type
_entity_poly.pdbx_seq_one_letter_code
_entity_poly.pdbx_strand_id
1 'polypeptide(L)'
;MIPLHRAFARALLFPRFFQPPIVQAALLHDHLLTGNESKWGWVVYRTAYANPPSADPFTPGITSYQTWALLQAHVTARARSALAREEEDDPAAARHLRNAMDWVFVEDRAALEGASREELRGRFRARREGAMREEIGEAPAEVGGDGGVPWKIPSAWYQFFLVVDEEAMASIAEGEGGPLDGNWVNLVRCDEEMEEAEEWERERSLGRGLMEKGWAEDGEGGEEGKEDEWRMRLAVHLVTHEFYYKIGGILENWYVYYQEPPEVLWY
;
A
#
# COMPACT_ATOMS: atom_id res chain seq x y z
N MET A 1 59.92 0.52 -13.56
CA MET A 1 59.01 -0.03 -14.58
C MET A 1 57.91 -0.78 -13.84
N ILE A 2 56.68 -0.28 -13.94
CA ILE A 2 55.52 -0.66 -13.11
C ILE A 2 54.78 -1.81 -13.82
N PRO A 3 54.33 -2.86 -13.11
CA PRO A 3 53.73 -4.04 -13.74
C PRO A 3 52.27 -3.81 -14.13
N LEU A 4 51.88 -4.42 -15.26
CA LEU A 4 50.51 -4.56 -15.73
C LEU A 4 49.70 -5.43 -14.74
N HIS A 5 48.65 -4.84 -14.15
CA HIS A 5 47.45 -5.57 -13.75
C HIS A 5 46.24 -4.80 -14.30
N ARG A 6 45.59 -5.36 -15.32
CA ARG A 6 44.21 -5.00 -15.67
C ARG A 6 43.38 -6.27 -15.60
N ALA A 7 42.61 -6.37 -14.52
CA ALA A 7 41.53 -7.31 -14.38
C ALA A 7 40.44 -6.99 -15.41
N PHE A 8 40.05 -7.99 -16.19
CA PHE A 8 38.83 -7.99 -16.97
C PHE A 8 37.66 -8.19 -16.01
N ALA A 9 37.00 -7.10 -15.61
CA ALA A 9 35.65 -7.20 -15.05
C ALA A 9 34.66 -7.28 -16.22
N ARG A 10 34.05 -8.45 -16.39
CA ARG A 10 32.90 -8.68 -17.26
C ARG A 10 31.75 -7.79 -16.77
N ALA A 11 31.52 -6.68 -17.49
CA ALA A 11 30.23 -6.03 -17.46
C ALA A 11 29.21 -6.99 -18.08
N LEU A 12 28.37 -7.61 -17.24
CA LEU A 12 27.15 -8.26 -17.69
C LEU A 12 26.23 -7.15 -18.22
N LEU A 13 26.33 -6.90 -19.52
CA LEU A 13 25.39 -6.11 -20.30
C LEU A 13 24.06 -6.87 -20.30
N PHE A 14 23.20 -6.58 -19.34
CA PHE A 14 21.77 -6.81 -19.54
C PHE A 14 21.31 -5.80 -20.59
N PRO A 15 20.69 -6.25 -21.71
CA PRO A 15 20.13 -5.33 -22.67
C PRO A 15 19.01 -4.55 -21.97
N ARG A 16 19.20 -3.23 -21.85
CA ARG A 16 18.12 -2.28 -21.59
C ARG A 16 17.13 -2.39 -22.75
N PHE A 17 16.18 -3.29 -22.64
CA PHE A 17 14.92 -3.14 -23.36
C PHE A 17 14.34 -1.81 -22.91
N PHE A 18 14.37 -0.83 -23.80
CA PHE A 18 13.61 0.41 -23.67
C PHE A 18 12.14 0.01 -23.70
N GLN A 19 11.58 -0.39 -22.55
CA GLN A 19 10.16 -0.25 -22.37
C GLN A 19 9.89 1.26 -22.38
N PRO A 20 8.91 1.77 -23.16
CA PRO A 20 8.44 3.12 -22.94
C PRO A 20 8.11 3.27 -21.44
N PRO A 21 8.29 4.45 -20.83
CA PRO A 21 7.84 4.66 -19.47
C PRO A 21 6.40 4.18 -19.39
N ILE A 22 6.17 3.13 -18.60
CA ILE A 22 4.83 2.63 -18.37
C ILE A 22 4.14 3.77 -17.64
N VAL A 23 3.24 4.48 -18.33
CA VAL A 23 2.42 5.54 -17.75
C VAL A 23 1.50 4.85 -16.75
N GLN A 24 1.86 4.86 -15.48
CA GLN A 24 1.11 4.09 -14.46
C GLN A 24 -0.33 4.64 -14.32
N ALA A 25 -0.58 5.90 -14.65
CA ALA A 25 -1.94 6.44 -14.74
C ALA A 25 -2.78 5.73 -15.80
N ALA A 26 -2.23 5.42 -16.97
CA ALA A 26 -2.98 4.71 -18.01
C ALA A 26 -3.35 3.30 -17.55
N LEU A 27 -2.43 2.60 -16.88
CA LEU A 27 -2.70 1.27 -16.33
C LEU A 27 -3.75 1.30 -15.22
N LEU A 28 -3.66 2.27 -14.29
CA LEU A 28 -4.69 2.43 -13.27
C LEU A 28 -6.03 2.80 -13.88
N HIS A 29 -6.04 3.69 -14.87
CA HIS A 29 -7.24 4.10 -15.57
C HIS A 29 -7.95 2.90 -16.21
N ASP A 30 -7.21 2.08 -16.97
CA ASP A 30 -7.75 0.87 -17.58
C ASP A 30 -8.19 -0.15 -16.52
N HIS A 31 -7.47 -0.27 -15.41
CA HIS A 31 -7.88 -1.10 -14.27
C HIS A 31 -9.23 -0.65 -13.68
N LEU A 32 -9.42 0.65 -13.44
CA LEU A 32 -10.71 1.16 -12.94
C LEU A 32 -11.84 0.93 -13.94
N LEU A 33 -11.61 1.14 -15.24
CA LEU A 33 -12.62 0.91 -16.27
C LEU A 33 -12.99 -0.57 -16.42
N THR A 34 -12.00 -1.46 -16.50
CA THR A 34 -12.21 -2.91 -16.57
C THR A 34 -12.85 -3.44 -15.29
N GLY A 35 -12.47 -2.85 -14.16
CA GLY A 35 -13.06 -3.11 -12.86
C GLY A 35 -14.43 -2.47 -12.67
N ASN A 36 -14.95 -1.62 -13.58
CA ASN A 36 -16.15 -0.83 -13.33
C ASN A 36 -16.11 -0.15 -11.94
N GLU A 37 -14.93 0.33 -11.54
CA GLU A 37 -14.70 1.03 -10.29
C GLU A 37 -14.78 2.52 -10.55
N SER A 38 -15.60 3.21 -9.75
CA SER A 38 -15.83 4.65 -9.95
C SER A 38 -14.76 5.50 -9.29
N LYS A 39 -13.99 4.91 -8.38
CA LYS A 39 -13.10 5.61 -7.45
C LYS A 39 -11.81 4.84 -7.21
N TRP A 40 -10.78 5.57 -6.81
CA TRP A 40 -9.53 5.02 -6.27
C TRP A 40 -9.01 5.96 -5.18
N GLY A 41 -8.13 5.46 -4.32
CA GLY A 41 -7.56 6.27 -3.24
C GLY A 41 -7.20 5.40 -2.06
N TRP A 42 -7.08 6.01 -0.88
CA TRP A 42 -6.78 5.27 0.34
C TRP A 42 -7.74 5.66 1.44
N VAL A 43 -8.09 4.69 2.28
CA VAL A 43 -8.67 4.94 3.59
C VAL A 43 -7.53 5.08 4.59
N VAL A 44 -7.50 6.19 5.31
CA VAL A 44 -6.43 6.55 6.24
C VAL A 44 -7.04 6.71 7.63
N TYR A 45 -6.73 5.78 8.53
CA TYR A 45 -7.15 5.82 9.93
C TYR A 45 -6.11 6.55 10.77
N ARG A 46 -6.57 7.56 11.51
CA ARG A 46 -5.77 8.20 12.56
C ARG A 46 -6.01 7.49 13.89
N THR A 47 -4.99 6.86 14.44
CA THR A 47 -5.06 6.18 15.74
C THR A 47 -4.32 6.94 16.84
N ALA A 48 -3.40 7.86 16.48
CA ALA A 48 -2.68 8.69 17.43
C ALA A 48 -3.24 10.12 17.54
N TYR A 49 -3.60 10.51 18.77
CA TYR A 49 -4.16 11.83 19.08
C TYR A 49 -3.32 12.64 20.08
N ALA A 50 -2.36 12.01 20.76
CA ALA A 50 -1.37 12.70 21.57
C ALA A 50 -0.50 13.62 20.71
N ASN A 51 -0.09 14.75 21.27
CA ASN A 51 0.88 15.62 20.58
C ASN A 51 2.18 14.85 20.38
N PRO A 52 2.78 14.93 19.18
CA PRO A 52 4.08 14.32 18.95
C PRO A 52 5.13 14.96 19.89
N PRO A 53 6.15 14.20 20.30
CA PRO A 53 7.25 14.75 21.08
C PRO A 53 7.92 15.89 20.30
N SER A 54 8.25 16.98 20.99
CA SER A 54 9.04 18.06 20.40
C SER A 54 10.51 17.76 20.57
N ALA A 55 11.29 17.78 19.48
CA ALA A 55 12.74 17.64 19.54
C ALA A 55 13.40 18.80 20.31
N ASP A 56 12.79 19.99 20.27
CA ASP A 56 13.21 21.16 21.05
C ASP A 56 12.19 21.46 22.16
N PRO A 57 12.55 21.33 23.45
CA PRO A 57 11.66 21.64 24.57
C PRO A 57 11.31 23.13 24.70
N PHE A 58 12.00 24.02 23.97
CA PHE A 58 11.76 25.47 24.00
C PHE A 58 10.96 25.98 22.81
N THR A 59 10.81 25.19 21.76
CA THR A 59 9.93 25.51 20.62
C THR A 59 8.54 24.91 20.90
N PRO A 60 7.45 25.69 20.79
CA PRO A 60 6.10 25.12 20.85
C PRO A 60 5.98 24.03 19.79
N GLY A 61 5.91 22.77 20.24
CA GLY A 61 5.79 21.63 19.34
C GLY A 61 4.55 21.73 18.46
N ILE A 62 4.61 21.14 17.28
CA ILE A 62 3.45 20.99 16.43
C ILE A 62 2.40 20.11 17.14
N THR A 63 1.14 20.53 17.12
CA THR A 63 0.06 19.73 17.73
C THR A 63 -0.26 18.52 16.86
N SER A 64 -0.84 17.48 17.47
CA SER A 64 -1.28 16.28 16.74
C SER A 64 -2.25 16.61 15.59
N TYR A 65 -3.13 17.59 15.78
CA TYR A 65 -4.04 18.05 14.73
C TYR A 65 -3.31 18.76 13.58
N GLN A 66 -2.29 19.56 13.88
CA GLN A 66 -1.48 20.22 12.85
C GLN A 66 -0.65 19.21 12.05
N THR A 67 -0.01 18.25 12.72
CA THR A 67 0.73 17.15 12.06
C THR A 67 -0.19 16.35 11.14
N TRP A 68 -1.38 16.03 11.62
CA TRP A 68 -2.38 15.31 10.83
C TRP A 68 -2.84 16.11 9.61
N ALA A 69 -3.13 17.41 9.77
CA ALA A 69 -3.48 18.29 8.65
C ALA A 69 -2.32 18.41 7.62
N LEU A 70 -1.07 18.45 8.09
CA LEU A 70 0.10 18.44 7.21
C LEU A 70 0.17 17.14 6.40
N LEU A 71 -0.05 15.99 7.03
CA LEU A 71 -0.07 14.71 6.32
C LEU A 71 -1.14 14.71 5.23
N GLN A 72 -2.38 15.07 5.56
CA GLN A 72 -3.50 15.13 4.61
C GLN A 72 -3.18 16.01 3.40
N ALA A 73 -2.65 17.20 3.67
CA ALA A 73 -2.24 18.14 2.63
C ALA A 73 -1.11 17.56 1.76
N HIS A 74 -0.12 16.92 2.39
CA HIS A 74 1.04 16.38 1.69
C HIS A 74 0.67 15.21 0.78
N VAL A 75 -0.04 14.19 1.28
CA VAL A 75 -0.44 13.03 0.45
C VAL A 75 -1.32 13.46 -0.71
N THR A 76 -2.28 14.36 -0.45
CA THR A 76 -3.19 14.87 -1.49
C THR A 76 -2.45 15.68 -2.54
N ALA A 77 -1.57 16.59 -2.11
CA ALA A 77 -0.78 17.41 -3.04
C ALA A 77 0.20 16.56 -3.85
N ARG A 78 0.82 15.55 -3.24
CA ARG A 78 1.77 14.65 -3.89
C ARG A 78 1.10 13.79 -4.95
N ALA A 79 -0.04 13.17 -4.63
CA ALA A 79 -0.81 12.38 -5.57
C ALA A 79 -1.29 13.23 -6.77
N ARG A 80 -1.81 14.43 -6.51
CA ARG A 80 -2.21 15.36 -7.58
C ARG A 80 -1.05 15.81 -8.44
N SER A 81 0.10 16.09 -7.83
CA SER A 81 1.32 16.48 -8.56
C SER A 81 1.91 15.32 -9.37
N ALA A 82 1.72 14.08 -8.94
CA ALA A 82 2.13 12.90 -9.71
C ALA A 82 1.26 12.78 -10.98
N LEU A 83 -0.06 12.85 -10.84
CA LEU A 83 -0.99 12.86 -11.98
C LEU A 83 -0.76 14.03 -12.94
N ALA A 84 -0.42 15.21 -12.42
CA ALA A 84 -0.15 16.38 -13.26
C ALA A 84 1.07 16.19 -14.18
N ARG A 85 2.05 15.36 -13.79
CA ARG A 85 3.20 15.03 -14.67
C ARG A 85 2.79 14.13 -15.82
N GLU A 86 1.84 13.23 -15.57
CA GLU A 86 1.35 12.28 -16.58
C GLU A 86 0.28 12.87 -17.51
N GLU A 87 -0.18 14.09 -17.22
CA GLU A 87 -1.14 14.81 -18.07
C GLU A 87 -0.56 15.18 -19.44
N GLU A 88 0.78 15.20 -19.60
CA GLU A 88 1.44 15.39 -20.90
C GLU A 88 1.34 14.13 -21.78
N ASP A 89 1.41 12.94 -21.17
CA ASP A 89 1.41 11.65 -21.89
C ASP A 89 -0.02 11.15 -22.16
N ASP A 90 -0.91 11.22 -21.18
CA ASP A 90 -2.33 10.85 -21.31
C ASP A 90 -3.25 11.81 -20.53
N PRO A 91 -3.68 12.93 -21.16
CA PRO A 91 -4.56 13.90 -20.53
C PRO A 91 -5.94 13.35 -20.14
N ALA A 92 -6.42 12.31 -20.84
CA ALA A 92 -7.73 11.73 -20.59
C ALA A 92 -7.68 10.84 -19.34
N ALA A 93 -6.70 9.93 -19.27
CA ALA A 93 -6.48 9.08 -18.11
C ALA A 93 -6.16 9.92 -16.86
N ALA A 94 -5.22 10.87 -16.95
CA ALA A 94 -4.84 11.71 -15.82
C ALA A 94 -6.03 12.54 -15.28
N ARG A 95 -6.89 13.06 -16.17
CA ARG A 95 -8.12 13.77 -15.78
C ARG A 95 -9.14 12.84 -15.13
N HIS A 96 -9.37 11.67 -15.69
CA HIS A 96 -10.28 10.69 -15.12
C HIS A 96 -9.83 10.28 -13.72
N LEU A 97 -8.56 9.89 -13.55
CA LEU A 97 -8.00 9.52 -12.25
C LEU A 97 -8.09 10.66 -11.24
N ARG A 98 -7.76 11.89 -11.63
CA ARG A 98 -7.88 13.05 -10.73
C ARG A 98 -9.31 13.27 -10.23
N ASN A 99 -10.32 12.98 -11.06
CA ASN A 99 -11.73 13.07 -10.69
C ASN A 99 -12.22 11.87 -9.89
N ALA A 100 -11.67 10.68 -10.14
CA ALA A 100 -11.98 9.44 -9.43
C ALA A 100 -11.23 9.30 -8.09
N MET A 101 -10.29 10.19 -7.79
CA MET A 101 -9.49 10.13 -6.57
C MET A 101 -10.33 10.50 -5.33
N ASP A 102 -10.50 9.54 -4.41
CA ASP A 102 -11.31 9.67 -3.19
C ASP A 102 -10.48 9.30 -1.95
N TRP A 103 -9.80 10.29 -1.35
CA TRP A 103 -9.09 10.07 -0.08
C TRP A 103 -10.07 10.10 1.08
N VAL A 104 -10.06 9.06 1.91
CA VAL A 104 -10.93 8.97 3.08
C VAL A 104 -10.07 9.07 4.33
N PHE A 105 -10.06 10.25 4.94
CA PHE A 105 -9.41 10.46 6.23
C PHE A 105 -10.42 10.21 7.36
N VAL A 106 -10.17 9.21 8.20
CA VAL A 106 -11.06 8.83 9.29
C VAL A 106 -10.49 9.33 10.61
N GLU A 107 -11.21 10.26 11.22
CA GLU A 107 -10.91 10.84 12.53
C GLU A 107 -12.08 10.60 13.48
N ASP A 108 -11.90 9.70 14.43
CA ASP A 108 -12.85 9.43 15.50
C ASP A 108 -12.06 9.01 16.75
N ARG A 109 -11.64 10.00 17.54
CA ARG A 109 -10.80 9.78 18.71
C ARG A 109 -11.38 8.76 19.68
N ALA A 110 -12.69 8.80 19.91
CA ALA A 110 -13.34 7.90 20.85
C ALA A 110 -13.32 6.43 20.38
N ALA A 111 -13.25 6.22 19.07
CA ALA A 111 -13.33 4.91 18.44
C ALA A 111 -11.99 4.37 17.95
N LEU A 112 -10.99 5.23 17.75
CA LEU A 112 -9.72 4.90 17.10
C LEU A 112 -8.49 5.10 17.98
N GLU A 113 -8.56 5.88 19.07
CA GLU A 113 -7.42 6.04 19.98
C GLU A 113 -7.13 4.72 20.69
N GLY A 114 -5.98 4.11 20.39
CA GLY A 114 -5.60 2.79 20.90
C GLY A 114 -6.37 1.61 20.29
N ALA A 115 -7.07 1.79 19.17
CA ALA A 115 -7.76 0.68 18.50
C ALA A 115 -6.77 -0.38 18.01
N SER A 116 -7.11 -1.65 18.21
CA SER A 116 -6.30 -2.77 17.71
C SER A 116 -6.39 -2.86 16.19
N ARG A 117 -5.45 -3.58 15.57
CA ARG A 117 -5.46 -3.79 14.12
C ARG A 117 -6.65 -4.63 13.67
N GLU A 118 -7.05 -5.63 14.44
CA GLU A 118 -8.26 -6.42 14.16
C GLU A 118 -9.51 -5.51 14.17
N GLU A 119 -9.59 -4.56 15.10
CA GLU A 119 -10.69 -3.60 15.15
C GLU A 119 -10.70 -2.68 13.92
N LEU A 120 -9.53 -2.20 13.49
CA LEU A 120 -9.39 -1.39 12.27
C LEU A 120 -9.76 -2.19 11.01
N ARG A 121 -9.30 -3.45 10.90
CA ARG A 121 -9.67 -4.36 9.82
C ARG A 121 -11.18 -4.60 9.79
N GLY A 122 -11.80 -4.86 10.94
CA GLY A 122 -13.24 -5.03 11.04
C GLY A 122 -14.02 -3.80 10.55
N ARG A 123 -13.57 -2.59 10.93
CA ARG A 123 -14.15 -1.33 10.45
C ARG A 123 -13.96 -1.14 8.94
N PHE A 124 -12.78 -1.45 8.43
CA PHE A 124 -12.48 -1.33 7.01
C PHE A 124 -13.29 -2.34 6.18
N ARG A 125 -13.45 -3.59 6.63
CA ARG A 125 -14.33 -4.59 5.99
C ARG A 125 -15.78 -4.12 5.92
N ALA A 126 -16.34 -3.63 7.03
CA ALA A 126 -17.70 -3.10 7.04
C ALA A 126 -17.88 -1.93 6.07
N ARG A 127 -16.86 -1.06 5.95
CA ARG A 127 -16.85 0.04 4.97
C ARG A 127 -16.80 -0.49 3.53
N ARG A 128 -15.87 -1.41 3.26
CA ARG A 128 -15.71 -2.06 1.96
C ARG A 128 -17.01 -2.69 1.49
N GLU A 129 -17.68 -3.47 2.35
CA GLU A 129 -18.94 -4.13 2.01
C GLU A 129 -20.03 -3.12 1.65
N GLY A 130 -20.08 -1.99 2.37
CA GLY A 130 -20.96 -0.87 2.03
C GLY A 130 -20.66 -0.28 0.65
N ALA A 131 -19.39 0.01 0.38
CA ALA A 131 -18.94 0.58 -0.89
C ALA A 131 -19.14 -0.38 -2.07
N MET A 132 -18.79 -1.66 -1.93
CA MET A 132 -19.02 -2.68 -2.94
C MET A 132 -20.52 -2.81 -3.29
N ARG A 133 -21.39 -2.81 -2.27
CA ARG A 133 -22.84 -2.87 -2.47
C ARG A 133 -23.37 -1.65 -3.23
N GLU A 134 -22.81 -0.47 -2.99
CA GLU A 134 -23.20 0.78 -3.66
C GLU A 134 -22.68 0.85 -5.11
N GLU A 135 -21.41 0.49 -5.34
CA GLU A 135 -20.75 0.66 -6.64
C GLU A 135 -21.00 -0.50 -7.61
N ILE A 136 -21.05 -1.74 -7.11
CA ILE A 136 -21.13 -2.96 -7.92
C ILE A 136 -22.53 -3.60 -7.81
N GLY A 137 -23.31 -3.24 -6.79
CA GLY A 137 -24.59 -3.87 -6.46
C GLY A 137 -24.41 -5.11 -5.57
N GLU A 138 -25.49 -5.89 -5.39
CA GLU A 138 -25.35 -7.24 -4.84
C GLU A 138 -24.58 -8.09 -5.87
N ALA A 139 -23.46 -8.71 -5.47
CA ALA A 139 -22.68 -9.56 -6.34
C ALA A 139 -23.60 -10.56 -7.05
N PRO A 140 -23.50 -10.73 -8.39
CA PRO A 140 -24.31 -11.72 -9.08
C PRO A 140 -24.05 -13.08 -8.43
N ALA A 141 -25.12 -13.69 -7.93
CA ALA A 141 -25.10 -15.03 -7.36
C ALA A 141 -24.37 -15.96 -8.33
N GLU A 142 -23.25 -16.53 -7.86
CA GLU A 142 -22.48 -17.61 -8.48
C GLU A 142 -22.62 -17.70 -10.01
N VAL A 143 -21.69 -17.08 -10.75
CA VAL A 143 -21.50 -17.40 -12.18
C VAL A 143 -20.94 -18.82 -12.27
N GLY A 144 -21.80 -19.81 -12.09
CA GLY A 144 -21.58 -21.18 -12.51
C GLY A 144 -21.71 -21.23 -14.02
N GLY A 145 -20.59 -21.13 -14.73
CA GLY A 145 -20.58 -21.30 -16.19
C GLY A 145 -19.26 -20.91 -16.84
N ASP A 146 -18.49 -21.93 -17.22
CA ASP A 146 -17.43 -21.94 -18.24
C ASP A 146 -16.40 -20.79 -18.23
N GLY A 147 -15.38 -20.94 -17.40
CA GLY A 147 -14.00 -20.54 -17.74
C GLY A 147 -13.66 -19.05 -17.77
N GLY A 148 -14.60 -18.15 -17.48
CA GLY A 148 -14.29 -16.78 -17.12
C GLY A 148 -13.74 -16.74 -15.69
N VAL A 149 -12.53 -16.20 -15.49
CA VAL A 149 -11.91 -16.09 -14.16
C VAL A 149 -12.90 -15.36 -13.23
N PRO A 150 -13.46 -16.03 -12.19
CA PRO A 150 -14.48 -15.42 -11.32
C PRO A 150 -13.91 -14.32 -10.42
N TRP A 151 -12.58 -14.21 -10.39
CA TRP A 151 -11.85 -13.33 -9.50
C TRP A 151 -11.54 -12.03 -10.22
N LYS A 152 -12.50 -11.11 -10.16
CA LYS A 152 -12.18 -9.69 -10.26
C LYS A 152 -11.23 -9.40 -9.10
N ILE A 153 -9.92 -9.36 -9.35
CA ILE A 153 -8.92 -9.02 -8.34
C ILE A 153 -9.36 -7.69 -7.75
N PRO A 154 -9.72 -7.62 -6.45
CA PRO A 154 -10.21 -6.39 -5.87
C PRO A 154 -9.11 -5.33 -6.03
N SER A 155 -9.40 -4.11 -6.42
CA SER A 155 -8.35 -3.07 -6.42
C SER A 155 -7.78 -2.86 -5.01
N ALA A 156 -6.65 -2.13 -4.92
CA ALA A 156 -6.05 -1.79 -3.63
C ALA A 156 -7.03 -1.11 -2.65
N TRP A 157 -8.07 -0.45 -3.18
CA TRP A 157 -9.15 0.19 -2.41
C TRP A 157 -9.89 -0.77 -1.47
N TYR A 158 -9.95 -2.05 -1.82
CA TYR A 158 -10.71 -3.07 -1.11
C TYR A 158 -9.84 -4.01 -0.26
N GLN A 159 -8.53 -3.89 -0.38
CA GLN A 159 -7.57 -4.80 0.23
C GLN A 159 -6.70 -4.15 1.28
N PHE A 160 -6.42 -2.86 1.14
CA PHE A 160 -5.41 -2.19 1.94
C PHE A 160 -5.93 -0.86 2.50
N PHE A 161 -5.46 -0.52 3.69
CA PHE A 161 -5.69 0.78 4.29
C PHE A 161 -4.41 1.30 4.94
N LEU A 162 -4.38 2.60 5.20
CA LEU A 162 -3.27 3.28 5.86
C LEU A 162 -3.63 3.54 7.33
N VAL A 163 -2.66 3.34 8.21
CA VAL A 163 -2.76 3.64 9.65
C VAL A 163 -1.67 4.63 10.02
N VAL A 164 -2.06 5.62 10.81
CA VAL A 164 -1.17 6.67 11.31
C VAL A 164 -1.22 6.64 12.84
N ASP A 165 -0.26 5.87 13.37
CA ASP A 165 -0.01 5.66 14.80
C ASP A 165 0.97 6.71 15.36
N GLU A 166 1.37 6.54 16.61
CA GLU A 166 2.22 7.49 17.32
C GLU A 166 3.59 7.65 16.64
N GLU A 167 4.17 6.55 16.15
CA GLU A 167 5.47 6.56 15.45
C GLU A 167 5.36 7.27 14.09
N ALA A 168 4.33 6.95 13.31
CA ALA A 168 4.06 7.64 12.05
C ALA A 168 3.83 9.14 12.29
N MET A 169 3.04 9.51 13.30
CA MET A 169 2.81 10.91 13.69
C MET A 169 4.10 11.62 14.10
N ALA A 170 4.95 10.96 14.90
CA ALA A 170 6.25 11.50 15.29
C ALA A 170 7.14 11.72 14.06
N SER A 171 7.19 10.74 13.13
CA SER A 171 7.98 10.87 11.90
C SER A 171 7.61 12.13 11.12
N ILE A 172 6.30 12.39 10.94
CA ILE A 172 5.77 13.54 10.21
C ILE A 172 6.05 14.86 10.94
N ALA A 173 6.03 14.84 12.27
CA ALA A 173 6.27 16.03 13.10
C ALA A 173 7.75 16.43 13.15
N GLU A 174 8.65 15.45 13.16
CA GLU A 174 10.10 15.64 13.23
C GLU A 174 10.74 15.87 11.86
N GLY A 175 10.07 15.49 10.77
CA GLY A 175 10.59 15.62 9.40
C GLY A 175 11.13 17.03 9.11
N GLU A 176 12.47 17.15 9.08
CA GLU A 176 13.17 18.38 8.79
C GLU A 176 13.04 18.73 7.29
N GLY A 177 11.94 19.36 6.91
CA GLY A 177 11.90 20.30 5.78
C GLY A 177 12.09 19.75 4.35
N GLY A 178 12.05 18.43 4.13
CA GLY A 178 12.13 17.83 2.79
C GLY A 178 10.91 16.98 2.41
N PRO A 179 10.47 16.95 1.13
CA PRO A 179 9.40 16.05 0.67
C PRO A 179 9.73 14.55 0.73
N LEU A 180 10.96 14.19 1.12
CA LEU A 180 11.54 12.86 1.02
C LEU A 180 12.20 12.37 2.32
N ASP A 181 12.17 13.15 3.40
CA ASP A 181 13.01 12.86 4.56
C ASP A 181 12.18 12.24 5.69
N GLY A 182 12.29 10.93 5.83
CA GLY A 182 11.92 10.22 7.06
C GLY A 182 10.43 10.04 7.35
N ASN A 183 9.49 10.55 6.56
CA ASN A 183 8.05 10.42 6.88
C ASN A 183 7.46 9.11 6.33
N TRP A 184 6.76 8.34 7.18
CA TRP A 184 6.05 7.13 6.77
C TRP A 184 4.64 7.04 7.35
N VAL A 185 3.85 6.14 6.76
CA VAL A 185 2.56 5.64 7.27
C VAL A 185 2.59 4.12 7.25
N ASN A 186 1.72 3.48 8.02
CA ASN A 186 1.64 2.02 8.01
C ASN A 186 0.60 1.58 6.98
N LEU A 187 1.03 0.86 5.95
CA LEU A 187 0.15 0.15 5.04
C LEU A 187 -0.24 -1.19 5.68
N VAL A 188 -1.55 -1.46 5.78
CA VAL A 188 -2.09 -2.65 6.42
C VAL A 188 -2.95 -3.43 5.42
N ARG A 189 -2.72 -4.75 5.34
CA ARG A 189 -3.57 -5.69 4.58
C ARG A 189 -4.82 -6.04 5.40
N CYS A 190 -5.99 -5.94 4.76
CA CYS A 190 -7.29 -6.13 5.39
C CYS A 190 -7.61 -7.60 5.67
N ASP A 191 -7.42 -8.48 4.69
CA ASP A 191 -7.85 -9.88 4.77
C ASP A 191 -6.67 -10.82 5.04
N GLU A 192 -6.72 -11.47 6.19
CA GLU A 192 -5.93 -12.67 6.51
C GLU A 192 -6.52 -13.92 5.83
N GLU A 193 -7.85 -13.96 5.62
CA GLU A 193 -8.55 -15.09 4.99
C GLU A 193 -8.17 -15.31 3.52
N MET A 194 -7.59 -14.30 2.85
CA MET A 194 -7.01 -14.50 1.53
C MET A 194 -5.81 -15.44 1.57
N GLU A 195 -5.11 -15.61 2.71
CA GLU A 195 -4.08 -16.64 2.84
C GLU A 195 -4.65 -18.05 2.90
N GLU A 196 -5.84 -18.30 3.48
CA GLU A 196 -6.43 -19.65 3.41
C GLU A 196 -6.84 -20.00 1.97
N ALA A 197 -7.34 -19.02 1.22
CA ALA A 197 -7.66 -19.17 -0.19
C ALA A 197 -6.41 -19.28 -1.08
N GLU A 198 -5.38 -18.48 -0.83
CA GLU A 198 -4.08 -18.50 -1.51
C GLU A 198 -3.26 -19.73 -1.16
N GLU A 199 -3.28 -20.20 0.09
CA GLU A 199 -2.67 -21.45 0.53
C GLU A 199 -3.36 -22.64 -0.15
N TRP A 200 -4.69 -22.62 -0.22
CA TRP A 200 -5.46 -23.60 -0.97
C TRP A 200 -5.14 -23.56 -2.49
N GLU A 201 -5.01 -22.38 -3.09
CA GLU A 201 -4.66 -22.23 -4.52
C GLU A 201 -3.19 -22.59 -4.81
N ARG A 202 -2.28 -22.29 -3.89
CA ARG A 202 -0.86 -22.66 -3.92
C ARG A 202 -0.68 -24.18 -3.76
N GLU A 203 -1.42 -24.81 -2.84
CA GLU A 203 -1.48 -26.28 -2.72
C GLU A 203 -2.07 -26.94 -3.97
N ARG A 204 -3.05 -26.30 -4.59
CA ARG A 204 -3.69 -26.77 -5.82
C ARG A 204 -2.80 -26.61 -7.05
N SER A 205 -2.06 -25.50 -7.17
CA SER A 205 -1.22 -25.16 -8.32
C SER A 205 0.15 -25.83 -8.31
N LEU A 206 0.76 -26.04 -7.13
CA LEU A 206 2.04 -26.73 -7.00
C LEU A 206 1.92 -28.26 -7.07
N GLY A 207 0.70 -28.79 -7.04
CA GLY A 207 0.45 -30.22 -6.88
C GLY A 207 0.88 -30.69 -5.49
N ARG A 208 0.03 -31.49 -4.86
CA ARG A 208 0.15 -32.01 -3.48
C ARG A 208 1.45 -32.80 -3.16
N GLY A 209 2.45 -32.83 -4.04
CA GLY A 209 3.67 -33.64 -3.93
C GLY A 209 4.99 -32.86 -3.78
N LEU A 210 5.03 -31.52 -3.88
CA LEU A 210 6.31 -30.78 -3.81
C LEU A 210 6.64 -30.18 -2.43
N MET A 211 5.67 -30.09 -1.52
CA MET A 211 5.84 -29.47 -0.19
C MET A 211 6.13 -30.47 0.94
N GLU A 212 6.40 -31.75 0.64
CA GLU A 212 6.82 -32.73 1.66
C GLU A 212 8.31 -32.61 2.04
N LYS A 213 9.05 -31.62 1.48
CA LYS A 213 10.47 -31.44 1.78
C LYS A 213 10.84 -29.97 1.97
N GLY A 214 10.96 -29.55 3.23
CA GLY A 214 12.07 -28.67 3.61
C GLY A 214 11.76 -27.34 4.29
N TRP A 215 10.57 -27.10 4.83
CA TRP A 215 10.28 -25.88 5.62
C TRP A 215 9.72 -26.16 7.03
N ALA A 216 9.84 -27.40 7.50
CA ALA A 216 9.63 -27.73 8.89
C ALA A 216 10.99 -28.10 9.49
N GLU A 217 11.70 -27.11 10.03
CA GLU A 217 12.63 -27.32 11.13
C GLU A 217 12.93 -25.95 11.81
N ASP A 218 12.41 -25.87 13.02
CA ASP A 218 13.01 -25.25 14.20
C ASP A 218 13.10 -23.72 14.28
N GLY A 219 11.99 -23.13 14.72
CA GLY A 219 12.00 -21.89 15.48
C GLY A 219 10.86 -21.87 16.49
N GLU A 220 11.14 -22.22 17.75
CA GLU A 220 10.38 -21.73 18.92
C GLU A 220 10.56 -20.20 18.99
N GLY A 221 9.96 -19.48 18.03
CA GLY A 221 9.83 -18.02 18.06
C GLY A 221 8.49 -17.68 18.71
N GLY A 222 8.53 -16.98 19.84
CA GLY A 222 7.34 -16.57 20.57
C GLY A 222 6.35 -15.81 19.67
N GLU A 223 5.07 -15.89 20.03
CA GLU A 223 3.93 -15.25 19.34
C GLU A 223 4.08 -13.73 19.15
N GLU A 224 5.05 -13.08 19.80
CA GLU A 224 5.38 -11.65 19.66
C GLU A 224 5.83 -11.22 18.25
N GLY A 225 6.20 -12.14 17.34
CA GLY A 225 6.65 -11.80 15.98
C GLY A 225 5.56 -11.73 14.90
N LYS A 226 4.43 -12.41 15.09
CA LYS A 226 3.37 -12.51 14.06
C LYS A 226 2.57 -11.23 13.88
N GLU A 227 2.58 -10.41 14.90
CA GLU A 227 1.88 -9.15 14.88
C GLU A 227 2.46 -8.24 13.78
N ASP A 228 3.77 -8.21 13.54
CA ASP A 228 4.37 -7.30 12.54
C ASP A 228 4.24 -7.75 11.07
N GLU A 229 3.84 -9.00 10.82
CA GLU A 229 3.76 -9.63 9.50
C GLU A 229 2.81 -8.93 8.51
N TRP A 230 1.89 -8.12 9.04
CA TRP A 230 0.76 -7.57 8.30
C TRP A 230 0.80 -6.06 8.08
N ARG A 231 1.92 -5.42 8.45
CA ARG A 231 2.12 -4.00 8.23
C ARG A 231 3.42 -3.72 7.49
N MET A 232 3.39 -2.77 6.57
CA MET A 232 4.57 -2.25 5.91
C MET A 232 4.65 -0.74 6.16
N ARG A 233 5.84 -0.23 6.49
CA ARG A 233 6.06 1.22 6.59
C ARG A 233 6.23 1.77 5.17
N LEU A 234 5.24 2.52 4.72
CA LEU A 234 5.22 3.13 3.39
C LEU A 234 5.63 4.59 3.51
N ALA A 235 6.71 5.01 2.84
CA ALA A 235 7.08 6.41 2.81
C ALA A 235 5.93 7.26 2.22
N VAL A 236 5.64 8.40 2.84
CA VAL A 236 4.47 9.22 2.49
C VAL A 236 4.49 9.64 1.02
N HIS A 237 5.67 9.85 0.43
CA HIS A 237 5.80 10.25 -0.97
C HIS A 237 5.41 9.15 -1.98
N LEU A 238 5.31 7.89 -1.54
CA LEU A 238 4.85 6.75 -2.34
C LEU A 238 3.33 6.62 -2.34
N VAL A 239 2.61 7.30 -1.44
CA VAL A 239 1.15 7.29 -1.33
C VAL A 239 0.52 8.02 -2.52
N THR A 240 0.55 7.38 -3.69
CA THR A 240 0.21 7.91 -5.02
C THR A 240 -0.50 6.86 -5.87
N HIS A 241 -0.99 7.25 -7.05
CA HIS A 241 -1.63 6.33 -8.00
C HIS A 241 -0.67 5.25 -8.51
N GLU A 242 0.62 5.56 -8.65
CA GLU A 242 1.63 4.59 -9.10
C GLU A 242 1.74 3.41 -8.14
N PHE A 243 1.89 3.70 -6.84
CA PHE A 243 2.00 2.65 -5.83
C PHE A 243 0.67 1.94 -5.61
N TYR A 244 -0.45 2.69 -5.64
CA TYR A 244 -1.79 2.12 -5.55
C TYR A 244 -2.03 1.07 -6.64
N TYR A 245 -1.68 1.35 -7.89
CA TYR A 245 -1.80 0.37 -8.97
C TYR A 245 -0.85 -0.81 -8.76
N LYS A 246 0.42 -0.54 -8.42
CA LYS A 246 1.43 -1.59 -8.20
C LYS A 246 0.99 -2.56 -7.12
N ILE A 247 0.53 -2.10 -5.97
CA ILE A 247 0.16 -2.99 -4.86
C ILE A 247 -1.19 -3.67 -5.10
N GLY A 248 -2.13 -3.03 -5.80
CA GLY A 248 -3.47 -3.57 -6.05
C GLY A 248 -3.61 -4.45 -7.29
N GLY A 249 -2.62 -4.46 -8.19
CA GLY A 249 -2.74 -5.16 -9.48
C GLY A 249 -2.78 -6.69 -9.37
N ILE A 250 -2.07 -7.26 -8.39
CA ILE A 250 -1.95 -8.70 -8.14
C ILE A 250 -1.75 -8.88 -6.61
N LEU A 251 -2.42 -9.86 -6.00
CA LEU A 251 -2.38 -10.08 -4.53
C LEU A 251 -0.95 -10.32 -4.03
N GLU A 252 -0.19 -11.09 -4.79
CA GLU A 252 1.19 -11.45 -4.50
C GLU A 252 2.15 -10.26 -4.51
N ASN A 253 1.74 -9.10 -5.02
CA ASN A 253 2.58 -7.90 -4.99
C ASN A 253 2.86 -7.44 -3.56
N TRP A 254 2.03 -7.77 -2.57
CA TRP A 254 2.35 -7.54 -1.16
C TRP A 254 3.73 -8.11 -0.80
N TYR A 255 3.98 -9.38 -1.12
CA TYR A 255 5.23 -10.08 -0.79
C TYR A 255 6.45 -9.54 -1.57
N VAL A 256 6.24 -8.79 -2.65
CA VAL A 256 7.33 -8.12 -3.38
C VAL A 256 7.82 -6.89 -2.62
N TYR A 257 6.93 -6.21 -1.90
CA TYR A 257 7.24 -4.96 -1.21
C TYR A 257 7.46 -5.13 0.30
N TYR A 258 6.85 -6.16 0.89
CA TYR A 258 6.97 -6.46 2.31
C TYR A 258 8.40 -6.88 2.67
N GLN A 259 8.89 -6.38 3.81
CA GLN A 259 10.20 -6.72 4.38
C GLN A 259 10.05 -6.91 5.88
N GLU A 260 10.69 -7.97 6.41
CA GLU A 260 10.76 -8.26 7.84
C GLU A 260 12.19 -7.97 8.37
N PRO A 261 12.34 -7.21 9.48
CA PRO A 261 11.31 -6.45 10.19
C PRO A 261 10.80 -5.26 9.35
N PRO A 262 9.65 -4.62 9.68
CA PRO A 262 9.09 -3.53 8.89
C PRO A 262 10.03 -2.32 8.74
N GLU A 263 10.81 -2.32 7.66
CA GLU A 263 11.59 -1.16 7.21
C GLU A 263 10.73 -0.23 6.36
N VAL A 264 11.14 1.05 6.28
CA VAL A 264 10.43 2.03 5.47
C VAL A 264 10.75 1.79 3.99
N LEU A 265 9.72 1.65 3.16
CA LEU A 265 9.83 1.52 1.71
C LEU A 265 10.06 2.91 1.06
N TRP A 266 11.16 3.07 0.32
CA TRP A 266 11.67 4.38 -0.21
C TRP A 266 11.72 4.55 -1.75
N TYR A 267 11.14 3.63 -2.53
CA TYR A 267 11.27 3.47 -4.01
C TYR A 267 11.77 4.66 -4.86
#